data_AF-A0A8D1XXP2-F1
#
_entry.id   AF-A0A8D1XXP2-F1
#
_cell.length_a   1.000
_cell.length_b   1.000
_cell.length_c   1.000
_cell.angle_alpha   90.00
_cell.angle_beta   90.00
_cell.angle_gamma   90.00
#
_symmetry.space_group_name_H-M   'P 1'
#
loop_
_entity.id
_entity.type
_entity.pdbx_description
1 polymer ?
#
loop_
_entity_poly.entity_id
_entity_poly.type
_entity_poly.pdbx_seq_one_letter_code
_entity_poly.pdbx_strand_id
1 'polypeptide(L)'
;ETLETLIRQAENYTSILFCNTYRNMALEAAASIQEFFADVGLYLFGADVNPEEFVNRFFDSLFPLVYNHLINPGVMDSSLEYSECIRMARRDIGPFGNIPQRVLGQMGRSLLPSRTFLQALNLGIEVINTTDHLHFTKECSRALLRMQYCPHCQGLALSKPCMGYCLNVLRGCLAHMAELNPHWHVYIRSLEELSDAMHGTYDIEHVLLNFHLLVNDAVMQAHRDGQKLAEQVNKICGRPNRIPTQSPRCSFDGSKEKHGMKISARNGEETLANRRKEFINSLRLYRTFYGGLADELCANELAAGDGEPCWNGEDIVKRY
;
A
#
# COMPACT_ATOMS: atom_id res chain seq x y z
N GLU A 1 -1.46 8.13 -2.32
CA GLU A 1 -1.63 8.50 -3.74
C GLU A 1 -1.51 7.34 -4.75
N THR A 2 -0.34 6.75 -5.01
CA THR A 2 -0.21 5.72 -6.09
C THR A 2 -1.09 4.50 -5.83
N LEU A 3 -1.13 4.02 -4.59
CA LEU A 3 -1.98 2.89 -4.20
C LEU A 3 -3.48 3.23 -4.28
N GLU A 4 -3.88 4.43 -3.87
CA GLU A 4 -5.28 4.89 -4.01
C GLU A 4 -5.68 4.95 -5.49
N THR A 5 -4.79 5.45 -6.35
CA THR A 5 -5.00 5.46 -7.80
C THR A 5 -5.17 4.05 -8.35
N LEU A 6 -4.37 3.10 -7.88
CA LEU A 6 -4.44 1.69 -8.26
C LEU A 6 -5.77 1.04 -7.85
N ILE A 7 -6.24 1.29 -6.62
CA ILE A 7 -7.52 0.79 -6.12
C ILE A 7 -8.66 1.32 -6.98
N ARG A 8 -8.67 2.64 -7.26
CA ARG A 8 -9.68 3.27 -8.13
C ARG A 8 -9.64 2.70 -9.56
N GLN A 9 -8.46 2.36 -10.09
CA GLN A 9 -8.34 1.72 -11.40
C GLN A 9 -8.94 0.31 -11.41
N ALA A 10 -8.66 -0.48 -10.37
CA ALA A 10 -9.23 -1.82 -10.22
C ALA A 10 -10.76 -1.80 -10.08
N GLU A 11 -11.28 -0.83 -9.32
CA GLU A 11 -12.72 -0.55 -9.22
C GLU A 11 -13.31 -0.22 -10.60
N ASN A 12 -12.70 0.71 -11.32
CA ASN A 12 -13.14 1.09 -12.66
C ASN A 12 -13.15 -0.09 -13.64
N TYR A 13 -12.11 -0.94 -13.65
CA TYR A 13 -12.07 -2.11 -14.52
C TYR A 13 -13.18 -3.11 -14.18
N THR A 14 -13.48 -3.29 -12.90
CA THR A 14 -14.58 -4.14 -12.46
C THR A 14 -15.92 -3.55 -12.85
N SER A 15 -16.13 -2.24 -12.67
CA SER A 15 -17.34 -1.54 -13.12
C SER A 15 -17.52 -1.61 -14.64
N ILE A 16 -16.45 -1.45 -15.41
CA ILE A 16 -16.46 -1.56 -16.88
C ILE A 16 -16.86 -2.98 -17.32
N LEU A 17 -16.38 -4.02 -16.65
CA LEU A 17 -16.80 -5.41 -16.93
C LEU A 17 -18.33 -5.54 -16.85
N PHE A 18 -18.94 -5.04 -15.76
CA PHE A 18 -20.39 -5.10 -15.62
C PHE A 18 -21.11 -4.23 -16.66
N CYS A 19 -20.65 -3.01 -16.90
CA CYS A 19 -21.25 -2.11 -17.89
C CYS A 19 -21.18 -2.65 -19.33
N ASN A 20 -20.13 -3.39 -19.69
CA ASN A 20 -19.95 -3.89 -21.05
C ASN A 20 -20.53 -5.29 -21.24
N THR A 21 -20.20 -6.22 -20.33
CA THR A 21 -20.53 -7.65 -20.47
C THR A 21 -21.85 -8.00 -19.78
N TYR A 22 -22.11 -7.42 -18.61
CA TYR A 22 -23.23 -7.78 -17.74
C TYR A 22 -24.21 -6.63 -17.50
N ARG A 23 -24.59 -5.93 -18.58
CA ARG A 23 -25.36 -4.67 -18.56
C ARG A 23 -26.56 -4.66 -17.62
N ASN A 24 -27.32 -5.76 -17.60
CA ASN A 24 -28.55 -5.87 -16.80
C ASN A 24 -28.29 -5.91 -15.28
N MET A 25 -27.07 -6.25 -14.86
CA MET A 25 -26.65 -6.32 -13.46
C MET A 25 -25.83 -5.10 -13.02
N ALA A 26 -25.47 -4.20 -13.95
CA ALA A 26 -24.48 -3.16 -13.69
C ALA A 26 -24.89 -2.15 -12.62
N LEU A 27 -26.15 -1.70 -12.63
CA LEU A 27 -26.66 -0.77 -11.62
C LEU A 27 -26.71 -1.41 -10.22
N GLU A 28 -27.17 -2.66 -10.14
CA GLU A 28 -27.30 -3.39 -8.87
C GLU A 28 -25.93 -3.77 -8.30
N ALA A 29 -24.95 -4.11 -9.15
CA ALA A 29 -23.60 -4.47 -8.73
C ALA A 29 -22.74 -3.26 -8.27
N ALA A 30 -23.09 -2.05 -8.71
CA ALA A 30 -22.25 -0.86 -8.50
C ALA A 30 -21.91 -0.60 -7.02
N ALA A 31 -22.90 -0.69 -6.14
CA ALA A 31 -22.70 -0.47 -4.70
C ALA A 31 -21.75 -1.51 -4.08
N SER A 32 -21.90 -2.79 -4.44
CA SER A 32 -21.04 -3.87 -3.92
C SER A 32 -19.60 -3.77 -4.45
N ILE A 33 -19.41 -3.30 -5.69
CA ILE A 33 -18.07 -3.05 -6.25
C ILE A 33 -17.40 -1.89 -5.49
N GLN A 34 -18.11 -0.78 -5.30
CA GLN A 34 -17.60 0.38 -4.56
C GLN A 34 -17.24 0.02 -3.12
N GLU A 35 -18.14 -0.67 -2.40
CA GLU A 35 -17.93 -1.11 -1.02
C GLU A 35 -16.67 -2.00 -0.93
N PHE A 36 -16.54 -2.99 -1.82
CA PHE A 36 -15.39 -3.89 -1.83
C PHE A 36 -14.06 -3.16 -1.98
N PHE A 37 -13.94 -2.23 -2.92
CA PHE A 37 -12.69 -1.49 -3.12
C PHE A 37 -12.45 -0.43 -2.03
N ALA A 38 -13.51 0.10 -1.42
CA ALA A 38 -13.39 0.92 -0.22
C ALA A 38 -12.80 0.10 0.95
N ASP A 39 -13.28 -1.13 1.19
CA ASP A 39 -12.73 -2.02 2.23
C ASP A 39 -11.27 -2.38 1.97
N VAL A 40 -10.91 -2.66 0.70
CA VAL A 40 -9.51 -2.90 0.30
C VAL A 40 -8.65 -1.70 0.67
N GLY A 41 -9.11 -0.47 0.39
CA GLY A 41 -8.44 0.75 0.78
C GLY A 41 -8.30 0.88 2.31
N LEU A 42 -9.41 0.73 3.04
CA LEU A 42 -9.43 0.77 4.50
C LEU A 42 -8.42 -0.21 5.10
N TYR A 43 -8.40 -1.46 4.63
CA TYR A 43 -7.45 -2.47 5.07
C TYR A 43 -5.99 -2.05 4.85
N LEU A 44 -5.66 -1.58 3.63
CA LEU A 44 -4.30 -1.20 3.26
C LEU A 44 -3.79 0.01 4.05
N PHE A 45 -4.69 0.95 4.37
CA PHE A 45 -4.36 2.16 5.13
C PHE A 45 -4.52 2.00 6.65
N GLY A 46 -4.68 0.77 7.14
CA GLY A 46 -4.49 0.44 8.55
C GLY A 46 -5.78 0.27 9.36
N ALA A 47 -6.97 0.34 8.75
CA ALA A 47 -8.22 0.01 9.43
C ALA A 47 -8.28 -1.50 9.76
N ASP A 48 -8.99 -1.84 10.83
CA ASP A 48 -9.19 -3.22 11.26
C ASP A 48 -10.40 -3.84 10.53
N VAL A 49 -10.20 -4.16 9.25
CA VAL A 49 -11.19 -4.81 8.39
C VAL A 49 -10.64 -6.18 7.98
N ASN A 50 -11.48 -7.21 7.91
CA ASN A 50 -11.03 -8.56 7.56
C ASN A 50 -11.12 -8.82 6.04
N PRO A 51 -10.01 -9.17 5.35
CA PRO A 51 -10.02 -9.57 3.95
C PRO A 51 -10.96 -10.72 3.61
N GLU A 52 -11.12 -11.68 4.50
CA GLU A 52 -12.05 -12.77 4.31
C GLU A 52 -13.51 -12.29 4.32
N GLU A 53 -13.82 -11.31 5.16
CA GLU A 53 -15.18 -10.80 5.31
C GLU A 53 -15.61 -10.01 4.07
N PHE A 54 -14.82 -9.03 3.62
CA PHE A 54 -15.21 -8.23 2.45
C PHE A 54 -15.19 -9.03 1.14
N VAL A 55 -14.29 -10.02 1.00
CA VAL A 55 -14.31 -10.95 -0.14
C VAL A 55 -15.57 -11.80 -0.13
N ASN A 56 -15.92 -12.38 1.02
CA ASN A 56 -17.14 -13.18 1.13
C ASN A 56 -18.39 -12.32 0.90
N ARG A 57 -18.45 -11.12 1.47
CA ARG A 57 -19.55 -10.17 1.29
C ARG A 57 -19.74 -9.81 -0.18
N PHE A 58 -18.65 -9.56 -0.92
CA PHE A 58 -18.73 -9.28 -2.36
C PHE A 58 -19.37 -10.44 -3.13
N PHE A 59 -18.93 -11.68 -2.88
CA PHE A 59 -19.51 -12.85 -3.55
C PHE A 59 -20.92 -13.21 -3.05
N ASP A 60 -21.24 -12.90 -1.79
CA ASP A 60 -22.61 -12.97 -1.26
C ASP A 60 -23.53 -12.03 -2.04
N SER A 61 -23.14 -10.78 -2.25
CA SER A 61 -23.92 -9.80 -3.03
C SER A 61 -23.98 -10.13 -4.52
N LEU A 62 -22.94 -10.75 -5.08
CA LEU A 62 -22.89 -11.10 -6.50
C LEU A 62 -23.85 -12.25 -6.87
N PHE A 63 -24.01 -13.24 -6.00
CA PHE A 63 -24.75 -14.45 -6.36
C PHE A 63 -26.23 -14.23 -6.69
N PRO A 64 -27.02 -13.47 -5.90
CA PRO A 64 -28.40 -13.14 -6.26
C PRO A 64 -28.52 -12.48 -7.64
N LEU A 65 -27.59 -11.57 -7.99
CA LEU A 65 -27.59 -10.90 -9.29
C LEU A 65 -27.38 -11.89 -10.43
N VAL A 66 -26.35 -12.73 -10.32
CA VAL A 66 -26.04 -13.77 -11.31
C VAL A 66 -27.20 -14.75 -11.44
N TYR A 67 -27.82 -15.14 -10.31
CA TYR A 67 -28.94 -16.06 -10.32
C TYR A 67 -30.16 -15.49 -11.06
N ASN A 68 -30.57 -14.28 -10.69
CA ASN A 68 -31.78 -13.66 -11.22
C ASN A 68 -31.66 -13.26 -12.70
N HIS A 69 -30.47 -12.85 -13.15
CA HIS A 69 -30.28 -12.32 -14.49
C HIS A 69 -29.70 -13.33 -15.50
N LEU A 70 -28.94 -14.34 -15.04
CA LEU A 70 -28.25 -15.28 -15.94
C LEU A 70 -28.68 -16.74 -15.80
N ILE A 71 -29.17 -17.15 -14.61
CA ILE A 71 -29.55 -18.55 -14.36
C ILE A 71 -31.06 -18.74 -14.50
N ASN A 72 -31.84 -17.85 -13.91
CA ASN A 72 -33.30 -17.89 -13.94
C ASN A 72 -33.91 -16.54 -14.36
N PRO A 73 -33.60 -16.04 -15.58
CA PRO A 73 -34.13 -14.78 -16.09
C PRO A 73 -35.64 -14.89 -16.30
N GLY A 74 -36.41 -14.25 -15.43
CA GLY A 74 -37.87 -14.39 -15.39
C GLY A 74 -38.47 -14.18 -14.01
N VAL A 75 -37.62 -14.01 -13.00
CA VAL A 75 -37.99 -13.72 -11.60
C VAL A 75 -37.29 -12.42 -11.17
N MET A 76 -37.56 -11.32 -11.87
CA MET A 76 -36.91 -10.03 -11.57
C MET A 76 -37.51 -9.30 -10.35
N ASP A 77 -38.62 -9.77 -9.80
CA ASP A 77 -39.20 -9.31 -8.52
C ASP A 77 -39.33 -10.48 -7.54
N SER A 78 -38.23 -11.21 -7.31
CA SER A 78 -38.19 -12.09 -6.15
C SER A 78 -38.27 -11.24 -4.88
N SER A 79 -39.11 -11.60 -3.91
CA SER A 79 -39.20 -10.88 -2.64
C SER A 79 -37.80 -10.66 -2.04
N LEU A 80 -37.61 -9.55 -1.31
CA LEU A 80 -36.35 -9.28 -0.60
C LEU A 80 -35.90 -10.51 0.21
N GLU A 81 -36.86 -11.22 0.81
CA GLU A 81 -36.66 -12.47 1.54
C GLU A 81 -36.07 -13.61 0.66
N TYR A 82 -36.49 -13.73 -0.60
CA TYR A 82 -35.96 -14.75 -1.51
C TYR A 82 -34.55 -14.41 -1.98
N SER A 83 -34.26 -13.13 -2.25
CA SER A 83 -32.90 -12.66 -2.58
C SER A 83 -31.93 -12.89 -1.41
N GLU A 84 -32.38 -12.61 -0.18
CA GLU A 84 -31.64 -12.89 1.05
C GLU A 84 -31.40 -14.39 1.26
N CYS A 85 -32.39 -15.25 0.96
CA CYS A 85 -32.17 -16.69 0.99
C CYS A 85 -31.10 -17.13 -0.01
N ILE A 86 -31.15 -16.63 -1.26
CA ILE A 86 -30.12 -16.95 -2.26
C ILE A 86 -28.74 -16.52 -1.77
N ARG A 87 -28.64 -15.31 -1.20
CA ARG A 87 -27.41 -14.77 -0.61
C ARG A 87 -26.85 -15.73 0.46
N MET A 88 -27.69 -16.18 1.40
CA MET A 88 -27.27 -17.13 2.44
C MET A 88 -26.89 -18.51 1.88
N ALA A 89 -27.65 -19.01 0.89
CA ALA A 89 -27.41 -20.31 0.27
C ALA A 89 -26.11 -20.39 -0.54
N ARG A 90 -25.52 -19.24 -0.90
CA ARG A 90 -24.27 -19.14 -1.68
C ARG A 90 -23.15 -20.02 -1.12
N ARG A 91 -22.98 -20.06 0.20
CA ARG A 91 -21.90 -20.82 0.86
C ARG A 91 -22.09 -22.33 0.73
N ASP A 92 -23.32 -22.81 0.88
CA ASP A 92 -23.65 -24.24 0.80
C ASP A 92 -23.62 -24.76 -0.64
N ILE A 93 -24.03 -23.92 -1.58
CA ILE A 93 -24.11 -24.27 -3.01
C ILE A 93 -22.74 -24.18 -3.70
N GLY A 94 -21.93 -23.18 -3.35
CA GLY A 94 -20.63 -22.93 -3.99
C GLY A 94 -20.73 -22.59 -5.50
N PRO A 95 -21.57 -21.61 -5.90
CA PRO A 95 -21.88 -21.34 -7.32
C PRO A 95 -20.68 -20.87 -8.15
N PHE A 96 -19.65 -20.33 -7.49
CA PHE A 96 -18.45 -19.79 -8.12
C PHE A 96 -17.26 -20.74 -8.06
N GLY A 97 -17.47 -22.00 -7.65
CA GLY A 97 -16.40 -22.99 -7.50
C GLY A 97 -15.31 -22.53 -6.53
N ASN A 98 -14.03 -22.69 -6.93
CA ASN A 98 -12.88 -22.32 -6.10
C ASN A 98 -12.47 -20.84 -6.23
N ILE A 99 -13.17 -20.04 -7.01
CA ILE A 99 -12.74 -18.67 -7.35
C ILE A 99 -12.74 -17.73 -6.13
N PRO A 100 -13.76 -17.72 -5.25
CA PRO A 100 -13.70 -16.91 -4.03
C PRO A 100 -12.48 -17.23 -3.15
N GLN A 101 -12.11 -18.51 -3.04
CA GLN A 101 -10.93 -18.96 -2.30
C GLN A 101 -9.62 -18.56 -2.99
N ARG A 102 -9.59 -18.57 -4.33
CA ARG A 102 -8.45 -18.05 -5.10
C ARG A 102 -8.29 -16.55 -4.89
N VAL A 103 -9.37 -15.77 -4.93
CA VAL A 103 -9.36 -14.33 -4.65
C VAL A 103 -8.83 -14.09 -3.24
N LEU A 104 -9.38 -14.78 -2.24
CA LEU A 104 -8.95 -14.65 -0.85
C LEU A 104 -7.45 -14.97 -0.69
N GLY A 105 -6.97 -16.05 -1.30
CA GLY A 105 -5.56 -16.44 -1.24
C GLY A 105 -4.63 -15.46 -1.96
N GLN A 106 -5.05 -14.91 -3.11
CA GLN A 106 -4.27 -13.89 -3.83
C GLN A 106 -4.23 -12.56 -3.09
N MET A 107 -5.38 -12.10 -2.58
CA MET A 107 -5.48 -10.87 -1.82
C MET A 107 -4.75 -10.98 -0.48
N GLY A 108 -4.91 -12.07 0.26
CA GLY A 108 -4.19 -12.27 1.53
C GLY A 108 -2.67 -12.24 1.38
N ARG A 109 -2.13 -12.88 0.32
CA ARG A 109 -0.69 -12.85 0.02
C ARG A 109 -0.17 -11.49 -0.44
N SER A 110 -1.05 -10.61 -0.90
CA SER A 110 -0.67 -9.34 -1.51
C SER A 110 -0.90 -8.16 -0.58
N LEU A 111 -2.09 -8.06 0.00
CA LEU A 111 -2.54 -6.94 0.82
C LEU A 111 -1.77 -6.84 2.14
N LEU A 112 -1.48 -7.97 2.80
CA LEU A 112 -0.80 -7.94 4.10
C LEU A 112 0.63 -7.38 3.99
N PRO A 113 1.51 -7.89 3.09
CA PRO A 113 2.82 -7.27 2.86
C PRO A 113 2.72 -5.79 2.46
N SER A 114 1.77 -5.41 1.61
CA SER A 114 1.55 -4.01 1.24
C SER A 114 1.17 -3.12 2.43
N ARG A 115 0.25 -3.59 3.29
CA ARG A 115 -0.13 -2.89 4.52
C ARG A 115 1.07 -2.74 5.45
N THR A 116 1.80 -3.83 5.72
CA THR A 116 2.98 -3.81 6.59
C THR A 116 4.05 -2.87 6.04
N PHE A 117 4.25 -2.83 4.73
CA PHE A 117 5.18 -1.91 4.08
C PHE A 117 4.80 -0.45 4.33
N LEU A 118 3.54 -0.08 4.14
CA LEU A 118 3.06 1.28 4.41
C LEU A 118 3.17 1.66 5.90
N GLN A 119 2.85 0.73 6.80
CA GLN A 119 3.01 0.92 8.24
C GLN A 119 4.47 1.15 8.61
N ALA A 120 5.38 0.36 8.03
CA ALA A 120 6.81 0.52 8.24
C ALA A 120 7.30 1.89 7.74
N LEU A 121 6.84 2.35 6.57
CA LEU A 121 7.16 3.69 6.07
C LEU A 121 6.69 4.80 7.03
N ASN A 122 5.47 4.70 7.56
CA ASN A 122 4.94 5.66 8.52
C ASN A 122 5.76 5.67 9.83
N LEU A 123 6.18 4.50 10.31
CA LEU A 123 7.08 4.39 11.45
C LEU A 123 8.43 5.06 11.15
N GLY A 124 8.98 4.87 9.94
CA GLY A 124 10.19 5.57 9.52
C GLY A 124 10.05 7.09 9.56
N ILE A 125 8.92 7.62 9.11
CA ILE A 125 8.60 9.06 9.18
C ILE A 125 8.53 9.53 10.64
N GLU A 126 7.85 8.77 11.51
CA GLU A 126 7.73 9.10 12.93
C GLU A 126 9.09 9.13 13.64
N VAL A 127 9.95 8.15 13.37
CA VAL A 127 11.32 8.10 13.90
C VAL A 127 12.10 9.33 13.43
N ILE A 128 12.10 9.64 12.12
CA ILE A 128 12.81 10.80 11.58
C ILE A 128 12.32 12.10 12.22
N ASN A 129 11.01 12.32 12.27
CA ASN A 129 10.42 13.53 12.87
C ASN A 129 10.74 13.66 14.36
N THR A 130 10.73 12.55 15.10
CA THR A 130 11.10 12.56 16.53
C THR A 130 12.57 12.92 16.70
N THR A 131 13.43 12.41 15.82
CA THR A 131 14.87 12.67 15.86
C THR A 131 15.30 14.02 15.32
N ASP A 132 14.42 14.75 14.64
CA ASP A 132 14.69 16.12 14.15
C ASP A 132 14.77 17.13 15.31
N HIS A 133 14.13 16.84 16.44
CA HIS A 133 14.08 17.72 17.61
C HIS A 133 15.11 17.31 18.68
N LEU A 134 16.40 17.37 18.33
CA LEU A 134 17.48 17.04 19.27
C LEU A 134 17.63 18.08 20.38
N HIS A 135 17.62 17.60 21.62
CA HIS A 135 17.94 18.40 22.79
C HIS A 135 19.39 18.15 23.23
N PHE A 136 20.22 19.19 23.10
CA PHE A 136 21.60 19.14 23.57
C PHE A 136 21.68 19.40 25.07
N THR A 137 22.51 18.62 25.76
CA THR A 137 22.83 18.84 27.18
C THR A 137 23.66 20.11 27.35
N LYS A 138 23.68 20.68 28.55
CA LYS A 138 24.52 21.86 28.87
C LYS A 138 26.00 21.56 28.65
N GLU A 139 26.41 20.33 28.92
CA GLU A 139 27.76 19.82 28.71
C GLU A 139 28.11 19.81 27.22
N CYS A 140 27.20 19.30 26.36
CA CYS A 140 27.37 19.34 24.92
C CYS A 140 27.45 20.79 24.40
N SER A 141 26.53 21.68 24.83
CA SER A 141 26.57 23.09 24.42
C SER A 141 27.90 23.76 24.80
N ARG A 142 28.44 23.47 25.99
CA ARG A 142 29.75 23.98 26.42
C ARG A 142 30.90 23.41 25.57
N ALA A 143 30.86 22.11 25.27
CA ALA A 143 31.88 21.47 24.45
C ALA A 143 31.88 22.02 23.01
N LEU A 144 30.70 22.20 22.41
CA LEU A 144 30.53 22.84 21.10
C LEU A 144 31.06 24.28 21.10
N LEU A 145 30.70 25.09 22.11
CA LEU A 145 31.22 26.45 22.26
C LEU A 145 32.76 26.48 22.34
N ARG A 146 33.36 25.58 23.13
CA ARG A 146 34.82 25.49 23.25
C ARG A 146 35.49 25.04 21.96
N MET A 147 34.85 24.14 21.23
CA MET A 147 35.35 23.65 19.97
C MET A 147 35.30 24.70 18.87
N GLN A 148 34.20 25.44 18.77
CA GLN A 148 33.92 26.32 17.62
C GLN A 148 34.29 27.78 17.86
N TYR A 149 34.11 28.30 19.08
CA TYR A 149 34.19 29.75 19.34
C TYR A 149 35.33 30.19 20.25
N CYS A 150 35.86 29.34 21.12
CA CYS A 150 37.02 29.72 21.96
C CYS A 150 38.25 30.22 21.19
N PRO A 151 38.61 29.69 20.01
CA PRO A 151 39.73 30.24 19.24
C PRO A 151 39.54 31.71 18.90
N HIS A 152 38.31 32.12 18.57
CA HIS A 152 38.00 33.53 18.27
C HIS A 152 38.25 34.43 19.48
N CYS A 153 37.92 33.97 20.69
CA CYS A 153 38.18 34.69 21.94
C CYS A 153 39.68 34.84 22.23
N GLN A 154 40.51 33.94 21.70
CA GLN A 154 41.97 33.98 21.81
C GLN A 154 42.66 34.70 20.62
N GLY A 155 41.88 35.29 19.71
CA GLY A 155 42.41 35.98 18.52
C GLY A 155 42.75 35.04 17.34
N LEU A 156 42.36 33.77 17.41
CA LEU A 156 42.60 32.72 16.40
C LEU A 156 41.37 32.49 15.50
N ALA A 157 40.76 33.58 15.01
CA ALA A 157 39.43 33.57 14.39
C ALA A 157 39.30 32.79 13.05
N LEU A 158 40.41 32.40 12.43
CA LEU A 158 40.41 31.63 11.17
C LEU A 158 40.66 30.13 11.39
N SER A 159 40.89 29.71 12.63
CA SER A 159 41.21 28.32 12.93
C SER A 159 39.96 27.45 13.01
N LYS A 160 40.02 26.28 12.37
CA LYS A 160 39.01 25.23 12.50
C LYS A 160 39.45 24.16 13.50
N PRO A 161 38.52 23.47 14.19
CA PRO A 161 38.85 22.36 15.05
C PRO A 161 39.52 21.21 14.30
N CYS A 162 40.44 20.53 14.96
CA CYS A 162 41.03 19.29 14.45
C CYS A 162 39.96 18.21 14.27
N MET A 163 40.08 17.38 13.22
CA MET A 163 39.11 16.31 12.93
C MET A 163 38.82 15.42 14.15
N GLY A 164 39.86 14.91 14.83
CA GLY A 164 39.68 14.06 16.00
C GLY A 164 39.00 14.78 17.18
N TYR A 165 39.27 16.08 17.36
CA TYR A 165 38.60 16.87 18.39
C TYR A 165 37.13 17.10 18.05
N CYS A 166 36.84 17.43 16.78
CA CYS A 166 35.47 17.56 16.29
C CYS A 166 34.66 16.28 16.50
N LEU A 167 35.20 15.13 16.07
CA LEU A 167 34.55 13.85 16.21
C LEU A 167 34.28 13.49 17.68
N ASN A 168 35.22 13.76 18.58
CA ASN A 168 35.04 13.49 20.01
C ASN A 168 33.89 14.32 20.60
N VAL A 169 33.83 15.62 20.26
CA VAL A 169 32.75 16.50 20.73
C VAL A 169 31.41 16.07 20.14
N LEU A 170 31.33 15.88 18.81
CA LEU A 170 30.08 15.55 18.14
C LEU A 170 29.54 14.17 18.52
N ARG A 171 30.40 13.15 18.64
CA ARG A 171 29.98 11.81 19.09
C ARG A 171 29.47 11.84 20.54
N GLY A 172 30.06 12.66 21.41
CA GLY A 172 29.55 12.89 22.75
C GLY A 172 28.17 13.56 22.75
N CYS A 173 27.99 14.57 21.92
CA CYS A 173 26.72 15.29 21.76
C CYS A 173 25.60 14.43 21.14
N LEU A 174 25.95 13.56 20.20
CA LEU A 174 25.02 12.71 19.44
C LEU A 174 24.95 11.28 19.97
N ALA A 175 25.45 11.02 21.19
CA ALA A 175 25.54 9.67 21.75
C ALA A 175 24.19 8.95 21.76
N HIS A 176 23.11 9.62 22.19
CA HIS A 176 21.77 9.05 22.21
C HIS A 176 21.23 8.74 20.80
N MET A 177 21.61 9.56 19.82
CA MET A 177 21.26 9.32 18.42
C MET A 177 21.97 8.11 17.83
N ALA A 178 23.24 7.92 18.22
CA ALA A 178 24.01 6.76 17.79
C ALA A 178 23.41 5.44 18.30
N GLU A 179 22.68 5.44 19.43
CA GLU A 179 21.97 4.25 19.94
C GLU A 179 20.87 3.75 18.97
N LEU A 180 20.28 4.65 18.17
CA LEU A 180 19.28 4.29 17.16
C LEU A 180 19.88 3.60 15.94
N ASN A 181 21.17 3.79 15.67
CA ASN A 181 21.84 3.28 14.48
C ASN A 181 21.64 1.75 14.24
N PRO A 182 21.86 0.84 15.21
CA PRO A 182 21.61 -0.59 14.98
C PRO A 182 20.14 -0.90 14.65
N HIS A 183 19.19 -0.20 15.29
CA HIS A 183 17.76 -0.38 15.04
C HIS A 183 17.36 0.14 13.65
N TRP A 184 17.83 1.34 13.29
CA TRP A 184 17.61 1.94 11.97
C TRP A 184 18.16 1.06 10.83
N HIS A 185 19.34 0.50 11.06
CA HIS A 185 19.99 -0.41 10.12
C HIS A 185 19.19 -1.70 9.89
N VAL A 186 18.65 -2.29 10.97
CA VAL A 186 17.77 -3.46 10.88
C VAL A 186 16.43 -3.09 10.24
N TYR A 187 15.88 -1.93 10.54
CA TYR A 187 14.64 -1.41 9.95
C TYR A 187 14.77 -1.29 8.42
N ILE A 188 15.80 -0.60 7.91
CA ILE A 188 16.01 -0.45 6.46
C ILE A 188 16.21 -1.80 5.78
N ARG A 189 17.00 -2.71 6.38
CA ARG A 189 17.20 -4.06 5.84
C ARG A 189 15.88 -4.85 5.79
N SER A 190 15.10 -4.81 6.85
CA SER A 190 13.81 -5.54 6.91
C SER A 190 12.80 -4.98 5.91
N LEU A 191 12.82 -3.66 5.69
CA LEU A 191 11.97 -3.00 4.70
C LEU A 191 12.39 -3.36 3.27
N GLU A 192 13.70 -3.49 3.02
CA GLU A 192 14.25 -4.01 1.77
C GLU A 192 13.82 -5.45 1.50
N GLU A 193 13.99 -6.35 2.47
CA GLU A 193 13.56 -7.75 2.39
C GLU A 193 12.05 -7.87 2.11
N LEU A 194 11.23 -7.04 2.78
CA LEU A 194 9.80 -6.96 2.54
C LEU A 194 9.47 -6.47 1.13
N SER A 195 10.14 -5.41 0.66
CA SER A 195 9.96 -4.88 -0.70
C SER A 195 10.25 -5.91 -1.78
N ASP A 196 11.27 -6.73 -1.58
CA ASP A 196 11.65 -7.80 -2.49
C ASP A 196 10.63 -8.94 -2.45
N ALA A 197 10.14 -9.32 -1.27
CA ALA A 197 9.09 -10.33 -1.10
C ALA A 197 7.73 -9.91 -1.69
N MET A 198 7.47 -8.60 -1.79
CA MET A 198 6.27 -8.06 -2.45
C MET A 198 6.30 -8.19 -3.98
N HIS A 199 7.45 -8.52 -4.58
CA HIS A 199 7.56 -8.70 -6.03
C HIS A 199 7.12 -10.10 -6.48
N GLY A 200 6.47 -10.20 -7.64
CA GLY A 200 6.14 -11.48 -8.28
C GLY A 200 4.67 -11.62 -8.67
N THR A 201 4.18 -12.86 -8.75
CA THR A 201 2.84 -13.22 -9.25
C THR A 201 1.69 -12.73 -8.36
N TYR A 202 1.98 -12.31 -7.13
CA TYR A 202 1.01 -11.77 -6.19
C TYR A 202 1.32 -10.32 -5.81
N ASP A 203 2.05 -9.58 -6.66
CA ASP A 203 2.17 -8.14 -6.50
C ASP A 203 0.77 -7.50 -6.52
N ILE A 204 0.56 -6.53 -5.63
CA ILE A 204 -0.74 -5.89 -5.41
C ILE A 204 -1.28 -5.20 -6.65
N GLU A 205 -0.40 -4.66 -7.49
CA GLU A 205 -0.78 -4.09 -8.78
C GLU A 205 -1.39 -5.16 -9.68
N HIS A 206 -0.77 -6.33 -9.74
CA HIS A 206 -1.27 -7.45 -10.52
C HIS A 206 -2.59 -7.99 -9.96
N VAL A 207 -2.68 -8.23 -8.65
CA VAL A 207 -3.87 -8.81 -8.01
C VAL A 207 -5.08 -7.89 -8.15
N LEU A 208 -4.93 -6.60 -7.87
CA LEU A 208 -6.04 -5.65 -7.95
C LEU A 208 -6.49 -5.41 -9.39
N LEU A 209 -5.55 -5.16 -10.32
CA LEU A 209 -5.93 -4.86 -11.70
C LEU A 209 -6.56 -6.06 -12.41
N ASN A 210 -6.24 -7.30 -12.02
CA ASN A 210 -6.82 -8.51 -12.60
C ASN A 210 -8.05 -9.04 -11.83
N PHE A 211 -8.50 -8.35 -10.78
CA PHE A 211 -9.67 -8.77 -10.01
C PHE A 211 -10.92 -8.95 -10.90
N HIS A 212 -11.16 -8.02 -11.83
CA HIS A 212 -12.28 -8.10 -12.77
C HIS A 212 -12.28 -9.41 -13.59
N LEU A 213 -11.11 -9.96 -13.94
CA LEU A 213 -11.03 -11.24 -14.66
C LEU A 213 -11.50 -12.40 -13.78
N LEU A 214 -11.15 -12.41 -12.49
CA LEU A 214 -11.63 -13.41 -11.54
C LEU A 214 -13.14 -13.29 -11.33
N VAL A 215 -13.68 -12.08 -11.30
CA VAL A 215 -15.14 -11.86 -11.24
C VAL A 215 -15.82 -12.41 -12.50
N ASN A 216 -15.27 -12.14 -13.68
CA ASN A 216 -15.79 -12.69 -14.94
C ASN A 216 -15.77 -14.22 -14.94
N ASP A 217 -14.66 -14.83 -14.51
CA ASP A 217 -14.54 -16.29 -14.38
C ASP A 217 -15.58 -16.86 -13.42
N ALA A 218 -15.86 -16.16 -12.30
CA ALA A 218 -16.87 -16.58 -11.33
C ALA A 218 -18.27 -16.57 -11.94
N VAL A 219 -18.63 -15.47 -12.60
CA VAL A 219 -19.93 -15.35 -13.27
C VAL A 219 -20.07 -16.42 -14.37
N MET A 220 -19.01 -16.67 -15.15
CA MET A 220 -19.00 -17.69 -16.19
C MET A 220 -19.12 -19.12 -15.63
N GLN A 221 -18.47 -19.41 -14.49
CA GLN A 221 -18.61 -20.69 -13.80
C GLN A 221 -20.06 -20.92 -13.36
N ALA A 222 -20.66 -19.94 -12.69
CA ALA A 222 -22.04 -20.02 -12.24
C ALA A 222 -23.02 -20.16 -13.42
N HIS A 223 -22.79 -19.46 -14.53
CA HIS A 223 -23.62 -19.56 -15.71
C HIS A 223 -23.56 -20.98 -16.34
N ARG A 224 -22.37 -21.60 -16.40
CA ARG A 224 -22.20 -22.96 -16.91
C ARG A 224 -22.96 -24.00 -16.07
N ASP A 225 -22.95 -23.85 -14.76
CA ASP A 225 -23.62 -24.77 -13.82
C ASP A 225 -25.10 -24.40 -13.57
N GLY A 226 -25.65 -23.45 -14.34
CA GLY A 226 -26.93 -22.79 -14.05
C GLY A 226 -28.11 -23.72 -13.76
N GLN A 227 -28.29 -24.81 -14.53
CA GLN A 227 -29.39 -25.76 -14.29
C GLN A 227 -29.29 -26.44 -12.92
N LYS A 228 -28.09 -26.93 -12.59
CA LYS A 228 -27.81 -27.57 -11.29
C LYS A 228 -27.99 -26.57 -10.15
N LEU A 229 -27.51 -25.33 -10.33
CA LEU A 229 -27.67 -24.26 -9.34
C LEU A 229 -29.13 -23.89 -9.13
N ALA A 230 -29.94 -23.83 -10.19
CA ALA A 230 -31.38 -23.60 -10.09
C ALA A 230 -32.09 -24.68 -9.28
N GLU A 231 -31.76 -25.96 -9.48
CA GLU A 231 -32.33 -27.05 -8.67
C GLU A 231 -31.93 -26.95 -7.20
N GLN A 232 -30.66 -26.66 -6.91
CA GLN A 232 -30.15 -26.51 -5.55
C GLN A 232 -30.77 -25.30 -4.83
N VAL A 233 -30.88 -24.16 -5.51
CA VAL A 233 -31.55 -22.97 -4.96
C VAL A 233 -33.03 -23.25 -4.73
N ASN A 234 -33.74 -23.89 -5.66
CA ASN A 234 -35.15 -24.25 -5.46
C ASN A 234 -35.36 -25.21 -4.29
N LYS A 235 -34.37 -26.07 -3.99
CA LYS A 235 -34.40 -26.99 -2.85
C LYS A 235 -34.22 -26.26 -1.51
N ILE A 236 -33.38 -25.23 -1.47
CA ILE A 236 -33.05 -24.48 -0.24
C ILE A 236 -34.05 -23.35 0.01
N CYS A 237 -34.34 -22.55 -1.02
CA CYS A 237 -35.15 -21.33 -0.94
C CYS A 237 -36.59 -21.49 -1.42
N GLY A 238 -36.95 -22.65 -1.96
CA GLY A 238 -38.26 -22.88 -2.57
C GLY A 238 -38.39 -22.27 -3.97
N ARG A 239 -39.59 -22.31 -4.55
CA ARG A 239 -39.85 -21.72 -5.87
C ARG A 239 -40.25 -20.26 -5.72
N PRO A 240 -39.75 -19.38 -6.60
CA PRO A 240 -40.10 -17.97 -6.54
C PRO A 240 -41.54 -17.70 -7.00
N ASN A 241 -42.18 -16.71 -6.38
CA ASN A 241 -43.45 -16.16 -6.86
C ASN A 241 -43.20 -15.34 -8.13
N ARG A 242 -43.80 -15.74 -9.25
CA ARG A 242 -43.59 -15.10 -10.55
C ARG A 242 -44.49 -13.88 -10.68
N ILE A 243 -43.89 -12.68 -10.65
CA ILE A 243 -44.54 -11.44 -11.06
C ILE A 243 -43.81 -10.95 -12.32
N PRO A 244 -44.50 -10.76 -13.47
CA PRO A 244 -43.86 -10.29 -14.68
C PRO A 244 -43.71 -8.76 -14.65
N THR A 245 -42.47 -8.27 -14.64
CA THR A 245 -42.17 -6.83 -14.78
C THR A 245 -40.97 -6.62 -15.72
N GLN A 246 -41.07 -5.65 -16.63
CA GLN A 246 -40.00 -5.27 -17.55
C GLN A 246 -39.05 -4.26 -16.87
N SER A 247 -37.74 -4.52 -16.95
CA SER A 247 -36.72 -3.60 -16.44
C SER A 247 -36.52 -2.40 -17.38
N PRO A 248 -36.24 -1.19 -16.85
CA PRO A 248 -35.86 -0.06 -17.69
C PRO A 248 -34.45 -0.27 -18.24
N ARG A 249 -34.22 0.14 -19.49
CA ARG A 249 -32.88 0.25 -20.06
C ARG A 249 -32.16 1.46 -19.48
N CYS A 250 -30.87 1.31 -19.20
CA CYS A 250 -29.99 2.45 -18.90
C CYS A 250 -29.97 3.42 -20.08
N SER A 251 -30.17 4.71 -19.81
CA SER A 251 -29.87 5.81 -20.72
C SER A 251 -28.63 6.52 -20.21
N PHE A 252 -27.52 6.47 -20.97
CA PHE A 252 -26.41 7.39 -20.77
C PHE A 252 -25.97 7.97 -22.12
N ASP A 253 -25.63 9.25 -22.09
CA ASP A 253 -25.37 10.12 -23.23
C ASP A 253 -24.14 9.66 -24.01
N GLY A 254 -24.33 9.36 -25.29
CA GLY A 254 -23.34 8.75 -26.20
C GLY A 254 -22.28 9.73 -26.71
N SER A 255 -21.94 10.77 -25.96
CA SER A 255 -21.05 11.85 -26.40
C SER A 255 -19.61 11.70 -25.91
N LYS A 256 -19.13 10.48 -25.58
CA LYS A 256 -17.69 10.19 -25.38
C LYS A 256 -17.29 8.77 -25.80
N GLU A 257 -17.61 8.35 -27.02
CA GLU A 257 -16.98 7.19 -27.64
C GLU A 257 -16.30 7.56 -28.95
N LYS A 258 -14.99 7.81 -28.88
CA LYS A 258 -14.02 7.38 -29.88
C LYS A 258 -12.65 7.25 -29.23
N HIS A 259 -12.46 6.26 -28.37
CA HIS A 259 -11.16 5.62 -28.21
C HIS A 259 -11.44 4.15 -27.91
N GLY A 260 -11.31 3.30 -28.93
CA GLY A 260 -11.03 1.89 -28.68
C GLY A 260 -9.80 1.87 -27.78
N MET A 261 -9.97 1.43 -26.53
CA MET A 261 -8.89 1.50 -25.56
C MET A 261 -7.90 0.41 -25.96
N LYS A 262 -6.87 0.84 -26.71
CA LYS A 262 -5.54 0.25 -26.58
C LYS A 262 -5.32 0.17 -25.08
N ILE A 263 -5.15 -1.04 -24.57
CA ILE A 263 -4.46 -1.28 -23.30
C ILE A 263 -3.21 -0.42 -23.43
N SER A 264 -3.16 0.72 -22.75
CA SER A 264 -1.94 1.51 -22.74
C SER A 264 -0.92 0.57 -22.13
N ALA A 265 0.04 0.13 -22.95
CA ALA A 265 1.22 -0.52 -22.45
C ALA A 265 1.82 0.49 -21.48
N ARG A 266 1.56 0.29 -20.19
CA ARG A 266 1.99 1.19 -19.14
C ARG A 266 3.51 1.28 -19.28
N ASN A 267 4.04 2.49 -19.46
CA ASN A 267 5.48 2.70 -19.40
C ASN A 267 5.94 2.08 -18.06
N GLY A 268 6.86 1.12 -18.12
CA GLY A 268 7.28 0.36 -16.94
C GLY A 268 7.66 1.27 -15.76
N GLU A 269 8.20 2.46 -16.05
CA GLU A 269 8.59 3.50 -15.10
C GLU A 269 7.48 3.97 -14.13
N GLU A 270 6.19 3.83 -14.46
CA GLU A 270 5.08 4.30 -13.60
C GLU A 270 4.45 3.23 -12.70
N THR A 271 4.98 2.00 -12.69
CA THR A 271 4.43 0.91 -11.86
C THR A 271 4.71 1.14 -10.38
N LEU A 272 3.82 0.64 -9.52
CA LEU A 272 4.00 0.72 -8.07
C LEU A 272 5.27 -0.03 -7.64
N ALA A 273 5.57 -1.14 -8.31
CA ALA A 273 6.77 -1.94 -8.07
C ALA A 273 8.06 -1.14 -8.34
N ASN A 274 8.11 -0.37 -9.43
CA ASN A 274 9.30 0.42 -9.76
C ASN A 274 9.50 1.59 -8.79
N ARG A 275 8.43 2.32 -8.45
CA ARG A 275 8.50 3.38 -7.43
C ARG A 275 8.96 2.85 -6.07
N ARG A 276 8.43 1.69 -5.66
CA ARG A 276 8.85 0.99 -4.44
C ARG A 276 10.35 0.68 -4.47
N LYS A 277 10.83 0.09 -5.56
CA LYS A 277 12.24 -0.28 -5.75
C LYS A 277 13.18 0.94 -5.74
N GLU A 278 12.81 2.00 -6.45
CA GLU A 278 13.57 3.25 -6.50
C GLU A 278 13.66 3.91 -5.12
N PHE A 279 12.54 3.96 -4.40
CA PHE A 279 12.52 4.47 -3.02
C PHE A 279 13.45 3.66 -2.10
N ILE A 280 13.39 2.33 -2.15
CA ILE A 280 14.24 1.47 -1.33
C ILE A 280 15.72 1.65 -1.68
N ASN A 281 16.06 1.75 -2.97
CA ASN A 281 17.44 2.01 -3.39
C ASN A 281 17.96 3.34 -2.85
N SER A 282 17.13 4.39 -2.85
CA SER A 282 17.47 5.68 -2.26
C SER A 282 17.62 5.59 -0.73
N LEU A 283 16.70 4.89 -0.06
CA LEU A 283 16.71 4.75 1.40
C LEU A 283 17.95 3.99 1.90
N ARG A 284 18.45 3.01 1.14
CA ARG A 284 19.67 2.24 1.47
C ARG A 284 20.90 3.13 1.68
N LEU A 285 20.99 4.27 0.98
CA LEU A 285 22.08 5.22 1.14
C LEU A 285 22.13 5.83 2.54
N TYR A 286 20.99 5.88 3.23
CA TYR A 286 20.86 6.45 4.58
C TYR A 286 20.89 5.38 5.68
N ARG A 287 21.31 4.15 5.37
CA ARG A 287 21.37 3.03 6.32
C ARG A 287 22.28 3.28 7.53
N THR A 288 23.28 4.12 7.38
CA THR A 288 24.23 4.49 8.43
C THR A 288 24.04 5.92 8.93
N PHE A 289 22.94 6.58 8.57
CA PHE A 289 22.69 8.00 8.88
C PHE A 289 22.97 8.34 10.35
N TYR A 290 22.29 7.68 11.28
CA TYR A 290 22.44 7.98 12.71
C TYR A 290 23.83 7.66 13.29
N GLY A 291 24.55 6.71 12.69
CA GLY A 291 25.94 6.41 13.08
C GLY A 291 26.98 7.33 12.44
N GLY A 292 26.65 7.93 11.29
CA GLY A 292 27.57 8.72 10.46
C GLY A 292 27.45 10.24 10.62
N LEU A 293 26.42 10.75 11.31
CA LEU A 293 26.16 12.18 11.47
C LEU A 293 27.37 12.98 11.96
N ALA A 294 28.08 12.48 12.98
CA ALA A 294 29.25 13.16 13.53
C ALA A 294 30.38 13.28 12.49
N ASP A 295 30.60 12.20 11.73
CA ASP A 295 31.61 12.13 10.68
C ASP A 295 31.26 13.06 9.51
N GLU A 296 30.00 13.08 9.06
CA GLU A 296 29.54 13.97 7.99
C GLU A 296 29.64 15.45 8.37
N LEU A 297 29.18 15.85 9.56
CA LEU A 297 29.25 17.23 10.02
C LEU A 297 30.70 17.71 10.20
N CYS A 298 31.56 16.86 10.76
CA CYS A 298 32.97 17.20 10.94
C CYS A 298 33.72 17.28 9.61
N ALA A 299 33.51 16.34 8.69
CA ALA A 299 34.17 16.31 7.39
C ALA A 299 33.75 17.45 6.47
N ASN A 300 32.46 17.78 6.44
CA ASN A 300 31.92 18.72 5.46
C ASN A 300 31.90 20.17 5.95
N GLU A 301 31.70 20.40 7.25
CA GLU A 301 31.40 21.76 7.74
C GLU A 301 32.43 22.25 8.78
N LEU A 302 32.68 21.43 9.81
CA LEU A 302 33.26 21.93 11.04
C LEU A 302 34.80 21.80 11.10
N ALA A 303 35.37 20.67 10.71
CA ALA A 303 36.78 20.40 10.94
C ALA A 303 37.71 21.04 9.89
N ALA A 304 38.98 21.21 10.26
CA ALA A 304 40.04 21.55 9.32
C ALA A 304 40.29 20.39 8.34
N GLY A 305 40.66 20.74 7.10
CA GLY A 305 41.08 19.76 6.10
C GLY A 305 42.38 19.06 6.47
N ASP A 306 42.66 17.93 5.82
CA ASP A 306 43.87 17.16 6.09
C ASP A 306 45.13 17.98 5.78
N GLY A 307 46.05 18.02 6.76
CA GLY A 307 47.33 18.73 6.65
C GLY A 307 47.31 20.21 7.07
N GLU A 308 46.13 20.78 7.30
CA GLU A 308 46.00 22.16 7.77
C GLU A 308 46.25 22.27 9.28
N PRO A 309 46.84 23.40 9.75
CA PRO A 309 46.93 23.68 11.19
C PRO A 309 45.53 23.81 11.79
N CYS A 310 45.30 23.17 12.94
CA CYS A 310 43.96 23.04 13.51
C CYS A 310 43.94 23.27 15.02
N TRP A 311 42.77 23.63 15.54
CA TRP A 311 42.51 23.85 16.96
C TRP A 311 42.18 22.55 17.69
N ASN A 312 42.93 22.23 18.75
CA ASN A 312 42.72 21.01 19.52
C ASN A 312 41.89 21.20 20.82
N GLY A 313 41.47 22.43 21.12
CA GLY A 313 40.77 22.78 22.36
C GLY A 313 41.60 23.63 23.34
N GLU A 314 42.90 23.80 23.08
CA GLU A 314 43.83 24.60 23.87
C GLU A 314 44.71 25.53 23.02
N ASP A 315 45.29 25.00 21.93
CA ASP A 315 46.18 25.73 21.02
C ASP A 315 46.04 25.26 19.56
N ILE A 316 46.74 25.93 18.64
CA ILE A 316 46.88 25.49 17.24
C ILE A 316 48.01 24.47 17.13
N VAL A 317 47.69 23.29 16.60
CA VAL A 317 48.65 22.24 16.30
C VAL A 317 48.83 22.10 14.78
N LYS A 318 50.08 21.91 14.35
CA LYS A 318 50.38 21.38 13.02
C LYS A 318 50.34 19.85 13.15
N ARG A 319 49.59 19.16 12.27
CA ARG A 319 49.64 17.70 12.23
C ARG A 319 51.07 17.25 11.89
N TYR A 320 51.53 16.21 12.59
CA TYR A 320 52.69 15.40 12.16
C TYR A 320 52.32 14.57 10.94
#